data_AF-A0A2G2GJJ0-F1
#
_entry.id   AF-A0A2G2GJJ0-F1
#
_cell.length_a   1.000
_cell.length_b   1.000
_cell.length_c   1.000
_cell.angle_alpha   90.00
_cell.angle_beta   90.00
_cell.angle_gamma   90.00
#
_symmetry.space_group_name_H-M   'P 1'
#
loop_
_entity.id
_entity.type
_entity.pdbx_description
1 polymer ?
#
loop_
_entity_poly.entity_id
_entity_poly.type
_entity_poly.pdbx_seq_one_letter_code
_entity_poly.pdbx_strand_id
1 'polypeptide(L)' 'MGTKRTAEFRQEAVRIALTNGLTRKQVATDFGIGFSTLSKWIQQDRKNSEKPTAQTELERENAGLR' A
#
# COMPACT_ATOMS: atom_id res chain seq x y z
N MET A 1 -10.71 -7.85 -21.84
CA MET A 1 -9.58 -6.91 -21.71
C MET A 1 -9.92 -5.87 -20.65
N GLY A 2 -9.12 -5.71 -19.59
CA GLY A 2 -9.44 -4.72 -18.53
C GLY A 2 -8.63 -4.76 -17.23
N THR A 3 -7.66 -5.68 -17.08
CA THR A 3 -6.88 -5.86 -15.84
C THR A 3 -5.67 -4.95 -15.68
N LYS A 4 -5.32 -4.15 -16.70
CA LYS A 4 -4.14 -3.25 -16.64
C LYS A 4 -4.39 -2.02 -15.76
N ARG A 5 -5.59 -1.43 -15.84
CA ARG A 5 -5.94 -0.22 -15.06
C ARG A 5 -5.84 -0.45 -13.55
N THR A 6 -6.18 -1.64 -13.07
CA THR A 6 -6.09 -1.99 -11.65
C THR A 6 -4.66 -2.26 -11.17
N ALA A 7 -3.74 -2.61 -12.07
CA ALA A 7 -2.32 -2.78 -11.74
C ALA A 7 -1.61 -1.42 -11.67
N GLU A 8 -1.84 -0.54 -12.65
CA GLU A 8 -1.28 0.82 -12.67
C GLU A 8 -1.81 1.64 -11.49
N PHE A 9 -3.12 1.57 -11.21
CA PHE A 9 -3.74 2.22 -10.06
C PHE A 9 -3.16 1.73 -8.73
N ARG A 10 -2.92 0.42 -8.62
CA ARG A 10 -2.28 -0.17 -7.44
C ARG A 10 -0.86 0.35 -7.25
N GLN A 11 -0.06 0.35 -8.32
CA GLN A 11 1.32 0.83 -8.27
C GLN A 11 1.36 2.31 -7.89
N GLU A 12 0.44 3.12 -8.40
CA GLU A 12 0.35 4.53 -8.05
C GLU A 12 -0.02 4.74 -6.57
N ALA A 13 -1.02 4.03 -6.05
CA ALA A 13 -1.38 4.10 -4.64
C ALA A 13 -0.22 3.68 -3.71
N VAL A 14 0.51 2.61 -4.08
CA VAL A 14 1.68 2.13 -3.33
C VAL A 14 2.82 3.15 -3.42
N ARG A 15 3.09 3.69 -4.60
CA ARG A 15 4.12 4.72 -4.82
C ARG A 15 3.82 5.97 -4.00
N ILE A 16 2.59 6.48 -4.03
CA ILE A 16 2.22 7.65 -3.23
C ILE A 16 2.38 7.37 -1.74
N ALA A 17 1.94 6.21 -1.26
CA ALA A 17 2.07 5.80 0.13
C ALA A 17 3.52 5.61 0.61
N LEU A 18 4.45 5.29 -0.29
CA LEU A 18 5.86 5.08 0.05
C LEU A 18 6.73 6.33 -0.15
N THR A 19 6.35 7.22 -1.08
CA THR A 19 7.20 8.34 -1.49
C THR A 19 6.75 9.69 -0.94
N ASN A 20 5.46 9.93 -0.71
CA ASN A 20 4.96 11.29 -0.41
C ASN A 20 4.89 11.63 1.09
N GLY A 21 5.41 10.79 1.98
CA GLY A 21 5.30 11.00 3.44
C GLY A 21 3.87 11.02 3.97
N LEU A 22 2.88 10.72 3.12
CA LEU A 22 1.48 10.61 3.49
C LEU A 22 1.26 9.35 4.30
N THR A 23 0.43 9.44 5.33
CA THR A 23 0.03 8.24 6.07
C THR A 23 -0.78 7.34 5.15
N ARG A 24 -0.59 6.03 5.28
CA ARG A 24 -1.34 5.03 4.48
C ARG A 24 -2.84 5.13 4.67
N LYS A 25 -3.29 5.63 5.83
CA LYS A 25 -4.71 5.89 6.08
C LYS A 25 -5.22 7.03 5.19
N GLN A 26 -4.46 8.11 5.07
CA GLN A 26 -4.79 9.20 4.15
C GLN A 26 -4.77 8.73 2.69
N VAL A 27 -3.76 7.97 2.28
CA VAL A 27 -3.71 7.43 0.92
C VAL A 27 -4.87 6.48 0.64
N ALA A 28 -5.24 5.62 1.59
CA ALA A 28 -6.40 4.75 1.45
C ALA A 28 -7.71 5.56 1.28
N THR A 29 -7.89 6.61 2.08
CA THR A 29 -9.06 7.50 1.98
C THR A 29 -9.07 8.29 0.67
N ASP A 30 -7.94 8.85 0.25
CA ASP A 30 -7.79 9.64 -0.99
C ASP A 30 -8.06 8.79 -2.24
N PHE A 31 -7.56 7.56 -2.24
CA PHE A 31 -7.79 6.61 -3.33
C PHE A 31 -9.14 5.87 -3.22
N GLY A 32 -9.94 6.13 -2.18
CA GLY A 32 -11.24 5.48 -1.96
C GLY A 32 -11.15 3.96 -1.76
N ILE A 33 -10.01 3.46 -1.28
CA ILE A 33 -9.76 2.03 -1.06
C ILE A 33 -9.71 1.70 0.43
N GLY A 34 -10.04 0.45 0.77
CA GLY A 34 -9.85 -0.04 2.13
C GLY A 34 -8.38 -0.02 2.54
N PHE A 35 -8.09 0.38 3.78
CA PHE A 35 -6.73 0.37 4.33
C PHE A 35 -6.06 -1.00 4.23
N SER A 36 -6.79 -2.07 4.52
CA SER A 36 -6.32 -3.46 4.37
C SER A 36 -5.99 -3.82 2.92
N THR A 37 -6.65 -3.19 1.94
CA THR A 37 -6.37 -3.37 0.51
C THR A 37 -5.04 -2.72 0.16
N LEU A 38 -4.83 -1.47 0.56
CA LEU A 38 -3.56 -0.77 0.37
C LEU A 38 -2.40 -1.49 1.07
N SER A 39 -2.62 -1.98 2.29
CA SER A 39 -1.64 -2.73 3.06
C SER A 39 -1.19 -4.01 2.33
N LYS A 40 -2.14 -4.79 1.79
CA LYS A 40 -1.83 -5.96 0.95
C LYS A 40 -1.07 -5.59 -0.32
N TRP A 41 -1.41 -4.48 -0.95
CA TRP A 41 -0.73 -4.02 -2.16
C TRP A 41 0.73 -3.65 -1.89
N ILE A 42 1.00 -2.92 -0.81
CA ILE A 42 2.37 -2.58 -0.38
C ILE A 42 3.16 -3.86 -0.08
N GLN A 43 2.55 -4.83 0.58
CA GLN A 43 3.19 -6.10 0.93
C GLN A 43 3.51 -6.93 -0.33
N GLN A 44 2.61 -6.95 -1.32
CA GLN A 44 2.79 -7.66 -2.58
C GLN A 44 3.84 -7.00 -3.48
N ASP A 45 3.86 -5.67 -3.53
CA ASP A 45 4.86 -4.88 -4.28
C ASP A 45 6.28 -5.11 -3.75
N ARG A 46 6.44 -5.14 -2.42
CA ARG A 46 7.72 -5.48 -1.76
C ARG A 46 8.10 -6.96 -1.84
N LYS A 47 7.15 -7.88 -2.02
CA LYS A 47 7.47 -9.29 -2.27
C LYS A 47 7.97 -9.50 -3.70
N ASN A 48 7.50 -8.66 -4.64
CA ASN A 48 7.98 -8.66 -6.02
C ASN A 48 9.32 -7.93 -6.18
N SER A 49 9.55 -6.91 -5.34
CA SER A 49 10.80 -6.15 -5.27
C SER A 49 11.75 -6.83 -4.27
N GLU A 50 12.77 -7.56 -4.72
CA GLU A 50 13.67 -8.43 -3.93
C GLU A 50 14.54 -7.75 -2.82
N LYS A 51 14.05 -6.73 -2.10
CA LYS A 51 14.74 -6.06 -0.98
C LYS A 51 13.80 -5.88 0.23
N PRO A 52 13.90 -6.75 1.25
CA PRO A 52 13.05 -6.71 2.44
C PRO A 52 13.70 -5.89 3.56
N THR A 53 13.23 -4.67 3.84
CA THR A 53 13.76 -3.88 4.99
C THR A 53 12.75 -3.17 5.88
N ALA A 54 11.44 -3.31 5.67
CA ALA A 54 10.49 -2.58 6.52
C ALA A 54 9.17 -3.32 6.74
N GLN A 55 9.18 -4.61 7.10
CA GLN A 55 7.95 -5.37 7.38
C GLN A 55 7.42 -5.12 8.81
N THR A 56 8.31 -5.03 9.80
CA THR A 56 7.95 -5.11 11.23
C THR A 56 7.28 -3.86 11.79
N GLU A 57 7.63 -2.66 11.32
CA GLU A 57 6.97 -1.41 11.73
C GLU A 57 5.52 -1.36 11.23
N LEU A 58 5.26 -1.94 10.05
CA LEU A 58 4.03 -1.76 9.29
C LEU A 58 2.85 -2.57 9.81
N GLU A 59 3.12 -3.79 10.26
CA GLU A 59 2.11 -4.66 10.89
C GLU A 59 1.71 -4.11 12.26
N ARG A 60 2.65 -3.44 12.95
CA ARG A 60 2.41 -2.80 14.24
C ARG A 60 1.49 -1.59 14.13
N GLU A 61 1.71 -0.71 13.15
CA GLU A 61 0.83 0.43 12.87
C GLU A 61 -0.59 0.00 12.46
N ASN A 62 -0.74 -1.16 11.80
CA ASN A 62 -2.04 -1.70 11.41
C ASN A 62 -2.86 -2.22 12.61
N ALA A 63 -2.22 -2.88 13.58
CA ALA A 63 -2.91 -3.51 14.70
C ALA A 63 -3.62 -2.51 15.64
N GLY A 64 -3.24 -1.22 15.59
CA GLY A 64 -3.80 -0.18 16.46
C GLY A 64 -5.08 0.50 15.97
N LEU A 65 -5.57 0.19 14.77
CA LEU A 65 -6.70 0.89 14.14
C LEU A 65 -8.02 0.08 14.15
N ARG A 66 -8.30 -0.66 15.22
CA ARG A 66 -9.59 -1.37 15.38
C ARG A 66 -10.76 -0.41 15.63
#